data_AF-A0A1G7SWS9-F1
#
_entry.id   AF-A0A1G7SWS9-F1
#
_cell.length_a   1.000
_cell.length_b   1.000
_cell.length_c   1.000
_cell.angle_alpha   90.00
_cell.angle_beta   90.00
_cell.angle_gamma   90.00
#
_symmetry.space_group_name_H-M   'P 1'
#
loop_
_entity.id
_entity.type
_entity.pdbx_description
1 polymer ?
#
loop_
_entity_poly.entity_id
_entity_poly.type
_entity_poly.pdbx_seq_one_letter_code
_entity_poly.pdbx_strand_id
1 'polypeptide(L)'
;MNTPHTPTAIYKDPERYYREEVKKEVFNRYNIAFEIFMAEQYSRIHYSELMDNGIDEPFASKQRLISWINDNTKGKEVRPGILTKYRLEHPNHFENGIWQARYFSYFVHYAKGLLTDETFVKSKKIADEFNRSFKNEQWYWQAVAVLGAKLLEYLYDKNALQTDIAKTYVRQIKLLRQLLKSIGRITGRVAKNYAENYGYDNTEAVKEALFVINQSIEESFRQQLALSYQIFKSQKEYQYYQLYKESIEKDIAQIYKEEILEIKQPLQRTALKSGF
;
A
#
# COMPACT_ATOMS: atom_id res chain seq x y z
N MET A 1 21.34 -28.09 -35.41
CA MET A 1 20.61 -26.92 -35.96
C MET A 1 19.22 -26.95 -35.36
N ASN A 2 18.95 -26.10 -34.36
CA ASN A 2 17.60 -25.96 -33.79
C ASN A 2 16.82 -25.01 -34.68
N THR A 3 15.85 -25.53 -35.43
CA THR A 3 14.86 -24.72 -36.13
C THR A 3 14.05 -23.95 -35.08
N PRO A 4 13.87 -22.62 -35.23
CA PRO A 4 12.95 -21.88 -34.38
C PRO A 4 11.55 -22.39 -34.70
N HIS A 5 10.88 -23.01 -33.72
CA HIS A 5 9.46 -23.31 -33.82
C HIS A 5 8.67 -22.00 -33.82
N THR A 6 8.45 -21.44 -35.00
CA THR A 6 7.52 -20.32 -35.17
C THR A 6 6.11 -20.84 -34.82
N PRO A 7 5.41 -20.26 -33.82
CA PRO A 7 4.13 -20.79 -33.38
C PRO A 7 3.11 -20.83 -34.53
N THR A 8 2.46 -21.98 -34.73
CA THR A 8 1.49 -22.26 -35.80
C THR A 8 0.32 -21.26 -35.85
N ALA A 9 0.10 -20.51 -34.77
CA ALA A 9 -0.90 -19.44 -34.66
C ALA A 9 -0.62 -18.23 -35.56
N ILE A 10 0.66 -17.87 -35.77
CA ILE A 10 1.05 -16.67 -36.54
C ILE A 10 0.58 -16.76 -37.99
N TYR A 11 0.64 -17.95 -38.58
CA TYR A 11 0.30 -18.17 -39.99
C TYR A 11 -1.20 -18.25 -40.25
N LYS A 12 -2.03 -18.50 -39.22
CA LYS A 12 -3.48 -18.65 -39.37
C LYS A 12 -4.25 -17.34 -39.20
N ASP A 13 -3.78 -16.48 -38.29
CA ASP A 13 -4.36 -15.16 -38.05
C ASP A 13 -3.28 -14.23 -37.44
N PRO A 14 -2.37 -13.70 -38.28
CA PRO A 14 -1.24 -12.90 -37.82
C PRO A 14 -1.69 -11.62 -37.11
N GLU A 15 -2.76 -10.97 -37.58
CA GLU A 15 -3.25 -9.75 -36.94
C GLU A 15 -3.74 -10.00 -35.52
N ARG A 16 -4.52 -11.07 -35.30
CA ARG A 16 -4.96 -11.41 -33.95
C ARG A 16 -3.79 -11.75 -33.05
N TYR A 17 -2.82 -12.50 -33.54
CA TYR A 17 -1.60 -12.80 -32.78
C TYR A 17 -0.87 -11.51 -32.36
N TYR A 18 -0.60 -10.60 -33.29
CA TYR A 18 0.08 -9.35 -32.96
C TYR A 18 -0.75 -8.46 -32.03
N ARG A 19 -2.08 -8.42 -32.17
CA ARG A 19 -2.97 -7.71 -31.23
C ARG A 19 -2.86 -8.28 -29.82
N GLU A 20 -2.85 -9.61 -29.68
CA GLU A 20 -2.72 -10.27 -28.38
C GLU A 20 -1.34 -10.04 -27.75
N GLU A 21 -0.26 -10.10 -28.53
CA GLU A 21 1.10 -9.82 -28.05
C GLU A 21 1.30 -8.36 -27.64
N VAL A 22 0.80 -7.41 -28.43
CA VAL A 22 0.81 -5.97 -28.06
C VAL A 22 0.04 -5.74 -26.77
N LYS A 23 -1.12 -6.39 -26.60
CA LYS A 23 -1.91 -6.28 -25.37
C LYS A 23 -1.16 -6.82 -24.16
N LYS A 24 -0.51 -7.98 -24.27
CA LYS A 24 0.32 -8.54 -23.18
C LYS A 24 1.46 -7.62 -22.80
N GLU A 25 2.16 -7.08 -23.80
CA GLU A 25 3.28 -6.15 -23.59
C GLU A 25 2.80 -4.87 -22.87
N VAL A 26 1.66 -4.30 -23.29
CA VAL A 26 1.07 -3.14 -22.62
C VAL A 26 0.70 -3.48 -21.17
N PHE A 27 0.06 -4.63 -20.92
CA PHE A 27 -0.28 -5.06 -19.56
C PHE A 27 0.94 -5.27 -18.67
N ASN A 28 2.03 -5.80 -19.22
CA ASN A 28 3.30 -5.95 -18.52
C ASN A 28 3.88 -4.59 -18.13
N ARG A 29 3.88 -3.62 -19.06
CA ARG A 29 4.34 -2.25 -18.76
C ARG A 29 3.49 -1.56 -17.69
N TYR A 30 2.16 -1.76 -17.71
CA TYR A 30 1.28 -1.27 -16.66
C TYR A 30 1.60 -1.90 -15.30
N ASN A 31 1.82 -3.21 -15.23
CA ASN A 31 2.23 -3.87 -13.99
C ASN A 31 3.51 -3.24 -13.44
N ILE A 32 4.55 -3.09 -14.27
CA ILE A 32 5.81 -2.44 -13.91
C ILE A 32 5.56 -1.02 -13.38
N ALA A 33 4.77 -0.22 -14.09
CA ALA A 33 4.48 1.15 -13.71
C ALA A 33 3.75 1.24 -12.36
N PHE A 34 2.79 0.36 -12.11
CA PHE A 34 2.08 0.29 -10.83
C PHE A 34 2.96 -0.19 -9.67
N GLU A 35 3.87 -1.15 -9.90
CA GLU A 35 4.84 -1.56 -8.87
C GLU A 35 5.73 -0.40 -8.44
N ILE A 36 6.26 0.36 -9.40
CA ILE A 36 7.10 1.53 -9.13
C ILE A 36 6.30 2.64 -8.48
N PHE A 37 5.07 2.90 -8.95
CA PHE A 37 4.17 3.86 -8.34
C PHE A 37 3.94 3.55 -6.85
N MET A 38 3.54 2.31 -6.52
CA MET A 38 3.33 1.89 -5.13
C MET A 38 4.61 2.05 -4.30
N ALA A 39 5.77 1.73 -4.87
CA ALA A 39 7.05 1.87 -4.18
C ALA A 39 7.40 3.33 -3.91
N GLU A 40 7.18 4.23 -4.87
CA GLU A 40 7.41 5.67 -4.72
C GLU A 40 6.45 6.28 -3.70
N GLN A 41 5.14 5.99 -3.80
CA GLN A 41 4.15 6.45 -2.82
C GLN A 41 4.53 5.99 -1.41
N TYR A 42 4.98 4.74 -1.28
CA TYR A 42 5.39 4.23 0.02
C TYR A 42 6.67 4.87 0.55
N SER A 43 7.65 5.18 -0.30
CA SER A 43 8.90 5.86 0.11
C SER A 43 8.71 7.29 0.62
N ARG A 44 7.60 7.93 0.23
CA ARG A 44 7.26 9.30 0.65
C ARG A 44 6.63 9.34 2.04
N ILE A 45 6.36 8.19 2.63
CA ILE A 45 5.68 8.08 3.91
C ILE A 45 6.69 7.73 5.01
N HIS A 46 6.86 8.67 5.93
CA HIS A 46 7.69 8.46 7.09
C HIS A 46 6.98 7.60 8.15
N TYR A 47 7.74 6.74 8.84
CA TYR A 47 7.13 5.82 9.80
C TYR A 47 6.53 6.55 11.01
N SER A 48 7.18 7.65 11.44
CA SER A 48 6.73 8.54 12.51
C SER A 48 5.62 9.52 12.09
N GLU A 49 5.49 9.86 10.80
CA GLU A 49 4.48 10.81 10.30
C GLU A 49 3.19 10.12 9.83
N LEU A 50 3.08 8.80 10.03
CA LEU A 50 1.97 8.00 9.53
C LEU A 50 0.70 8.23 10.34
N MET A 51 -0.27 8.92 9.73
CA MET A 51 -1.62 9.11 10.27
C MET A 51 -1.55 9.57 11.73
N ASP A 52 -0.67 10.55 11.97
CA ASP A 52 -0.39 11.04 13.32
C ASP A 52 -1.68 11.66 13.89
N ASN A 53 -2.00 11.34 15.14
CA ASN A 53 -3.28 11.69 15.78
C ASN A 53 -3.36 13.20 16.12
N GLY A 54 -2.61 14.05 15.43
CA GLY A 54 -2.33 15.44 15.77
C GLY A 54 -3.37 16.44 15.30
N ILE A 55 -4.61 16.04 15.03
CA ILE A 55 -5.67 16.97 14.63
C ILE A 55 -6.91 16.68 15.49
N ASP A 56 -7.63 17.74 15.86
CA ASP A 56 -8.88 17.75 16.65
C ASP A 56 -10.02 16.87 16.09
N GLU A 57 -9.80 16.11 15.01
CA GLU A 57 -10.71 15.15 14.42
C GLU A 57 -10.21 13.70 14.59
N PRO A 58 -11.02 12.79 15.16
CA PRO A 58 -10.62 11.40 15.34
C PRO A 58 -10.67 10.64 14.01
N PHE A 59 -9.52 10.58 13.31
CA PHE A 59 -9.29 9.74 12.15
C PHE A 59 -8.80 8.33 12.53
N ALA A 60 -8.99 7.38 11.62
CA ALA A 60 -8.49 6.03 11.78
C ALA A 60 -6.96 5.99 11.81
N SER A 61 -6.40 5.39 12.85
CA SER A 61 -4.96 5.25 12.99
C SER A 61 -4.37 4.24 12.00
N LYS A 62 -3.08 4.40 11.69
CA LYS A 62 -2.30 3.45 10.89
C LYS A 62 -2.40 2.02 11.40
N GLN A 63 -2.27 1.81 12.72
CA GLN A 63 -2.33 0.47 13.31
C GLN A 63 -3.70 -0.18 13.07
N ARG A 64 -4.76 0.63 13.10
CA ARG A 64 -6.11 0.16 12.76
C ARG A 64 -6.23 -0.19 11.28
N LEU A 65 -5.73 0.65 10.37
CA LEU A 65 -5.72 0.33 8.94
C LEU A 65 -4.97 -0.99 8.68
N ILE A 66 -3.76 -1.14 9.24
CA ILE A 66 -2.94 -2.35 9.08
C ILE A 66 -3.63 -3.59 9.66
N SER A 67 -4.33 -3.47 10.79
CA SER A 67 -5.00 -4.60 11.43
C SER A 67 -6.17 -5.15 10.61
N TRP A 68 -6.80 -4.31 9.78
CA TRP A 68 -7.86 -4.71 8.84
C TRP A 68 -7.32 -5.24 7.52
N ILE A 69 -6.21 -4.67 7.01
CA ILE A 69 -5.54 -5.15 5.79
C ILE A 69 -5.04 -6.58 5.95
N ASN A 70 -4.33 -6.85 7.05
CA ASN A 70 -3.77 -8.17 7.35
C ASN A 70 -4.82 -9.12 7.91
N ASP A 71 -4.58 -10.42 7.76
CA ASP A 71 -5.29 -11.44 8.51
C ASP A 71 -5.02 -11.24 10.01
N ASN A 72 -6.08 -11.29 10.82
CA ASN A 72 -5.96 -11.18 12.27
C ASN A 72 -6.18 -12.55 12.90
N THR A 73 -5.13 -13.07 13.55
CA THR A 73 -5.19 -14.37 14.22
C THR A 73 -5.37 -14.17 15.72
N LYS A 74 -6.46 -14.70 16.27
CA LYS A 74 -6.73 -14.73 17.71
C LYS A 74 -6.90 -16.18 18.15
N GLY A 75 -5.83 -16.77 18.69
CA GLY A 75 -5.82 -18.19 19.03
C GLY A 75 -5.94 -19.05 17.77
N LYS A 76 -7.01 -19.86 17.68
CA LYS A 76 -7.30 -20.72 16.52
C LYS A 76 -8.13 -20.04 15.43
N GLU A 77 -8.74 -18.89 15.74
CA GLU A 77 -9.58 -18.16 14.80
C GLU A 77 -8.73 -17.19 13.95
N VAL A 78 -8.89 -17.28 12.63
CA VAL A 78 -8.28 -16.35 11.67
C VAL A 78 -9.39 -15.53 11.02
N ARG A 79 -9.39 -14.22 11.28
CA ARG A 79 -10.22 -13.28 10.53
C ARG A 79 -9.48 -12.92 9.23
N PRO A 80 -10.06 -13.19 8.05
CA PRO A 80 -9.43 -12.79 6.79
C PRO A 80 -9.38 -11.27 6.69
N GLY A 81 -8.19 -10.76 6.38
CA GLY A 81 -7.95 -9.37 6.05
C GLY A 81 -8.40 -9.03 4.62
N ILE A 82 -8.29 -7.76 4.28
CA ILE A 82 -8.68 -7.22 2.96
C ILE A 82 -7.93 -7.95 1.84
N LEU A 83 -6.62 -8.18 1.99
CA LEU A 83 -5.83 -8.83 0.95
C LEU A 83 -6.29 -10.28 0.67
N THR A 84 -6.58 -11.03 1.74
CA THR A 84 -7.06 -12.41 1.63
C THR A 84 -8.45 -12.46 0.99
N LYS A 85 -9.36 -11.58 1.42
CA LYS A 85 -10.68 -11.47 0.80
C LYS A 85 -10.61 -11.08 -0.68
N TYR A 86 -9.82 -10.06 -1.02
CA TYR A 86 -9.67 -9.60 -2.40
C TYR A 86 -9.20 -10.73 -3.32
N ARG A 87 -8.25 -11.55 -2.86
CA ARG A 87 -7.78 -12.72 -3.61
C ARG A 87 -8.87 -13.75 -3.88
N LEU A 88 -9.75 -13.99 -2.91
CA LEU A 88 -10.85 -14.96 -3.04
C LEU A 88 -11.95 -14.44 -3.96
N GLU A 89 -12.26 -13.14 -3.87
CA GLU A 89 -13.37 -12.52 -4.60
C GLU A 89 -12.99 -12.07 -6.01
N HIS A 90 -11.69 -11.84 -6.29
CA HIS A 90 -11.19 -11.37 -7.60
C HIS A 90 -10.08 -12.28 -8.16
N PRO A 91 -10.32 -13.59 -8.37
CA PRO A 91 -9.28 -14.52 -8.83
C PRO A 91 -8.73 -14.15 -10.22
N ASN A 92 -9.51 -13.48 -11.06
CA ASN A 92 -9.11 -12.98 -12.38
C ASN A 92 -8.04 -11.86 -12.33
N HIS A 93 -7.77 -11.29 -11.16
CA HIS A 93 -6.68 -10.32 -10.96
C HIS A 93 -5.34 -10.98 -10.62
N PHE A 94 -5.31 -12.32 -10.63
CA PHE A 94 -4.14 -13.14 -10.33
C PHE A 94 -3.84 -14.05 -11.52
N GLU A 95 -2.64 -13.94 -12.09
CA GLU A 95 -2.16 -14.85 -13.13
C GLU A 95 -1.25 -15.88 -12.47
N ASN A 96 -1.57 -17.17 -12.60
CA ASN A 96 -0.85 -18.26 -11.93
C ASN A 96 -0.70 -18.07 -10.40
N GLY A 97 -1.72 -17.47 -9.77
CA GLY A 97 -1.69 -17.15 -8.34
C GLY A 97 -0.86 -15.92 -7.96
N ILE A 98 -0.24 -15.25 -8.94
CA ILE A 98 0.51 -14.00 -8.76
C ILE A 98 -0.40 -12.82 -9.09
N TRP A 99 -0.58 -11.94 -8.10
CA TRP A 99 -1.37 -10.74 -8.27
C TRP A 99 -0.75 -9.80 -9.32
N GLN A 100 -1.57 -9.16 -10.14
CA GLN A 100 -1.13 -8.28 -11.22
C GLN A 100 -1.25 -6.81 -10.80
N ALA A 101 -0.12 -6.10 -10.76
CA ALA A 101 0.02 -4.72 -10.30
C ALA A 101 -0.93 -3.71 -10.91
N ARG A 102 -1.31 -3.90 -12.17
CA ARG A 102 -2.29 -3.07 -12.88
C ARG A 102 -3.68 -2.99 -12.24
N TYR A 103 -4.04 -3.92 -11.35
CA TYR A 103 -5.32 -3.90 -10.64
C TYR A 103 -5.27 -3.16 -9.30
N PHE A 104 -4.23 -2.35 -9.06
CA PHE A 104 -4.06 -1.67 -7.77
C PHE A 104 -5.21 -0.70 -7.46
N SER A 105 -5.69 0.05 -8.46
CA SER A 105 -6.84 0.96 -8.29
C SER A 105 -8.10 0.23 -7.83
N TYR A 106 -8.41 -0.91 -8.45
CA TYR A 106 -9.50 -1.80 -8.02
C TYR A 106 -9.32 -2.26 -6.58
N PHE A 107 -8.09 -2.63 -6.18
CA PHE A 107 -7.80 -3.02 -4.81
C PHE A 107 -8.00 -1.87 -3.81
N VAL A 108 -7.59 -0.65 -4.15
CA VAL A 108 -7.82 0.54 -3.31
C VAL A 108 -9.31 0.82 -3.14
N HIS A 109 -10.08 0.81 -4.24
CA HIS A 109 -11.53 0.99 -4.21
C HIS A 109 -12.22 -0.09 -3.36
N TYR A 110 -11.83 -1.36 -3.55
CA TYR A 110 -12.33 -2.48 -2.76
C TYR A 110 -12.00 -2.35 -1.26
N ALA A 111 -10.75 -1.99 -0.94
CA ALA A 111 -10.32 -1.80 0.44
C ALA A 111 -11.11 -0.69 1.14
N LYS A 112 -11.35 0.43 0.44
CA LYS A 112 -12.21 1.52 0.91
C LYS A 112 -13.61 1.00 1.23
N GLY A 113 -14.26 0.31 0.29
CA GLY A 113 -15.61 -0.24 0.48
C GLY A 113 -15.73 -1.19 1.68
N LEU A 114 -14.72 -2.05 1.90
CA LEU A 114 -14.72 -2.92 3.08
C LEU A 114 -14.51 -2.15 4.39
N LEU A 115 -13.60 -1.18 4.42
CA LEU A 115 -13.26 -0.43 5.63
C LEU A 115 -14.40 0.48 6.10
N THR A 116 -15.27 0.90 5.18
CA THR A 116 -16.45 1.73 5.46
C THR A 116 -17.72 0.90 5.65
N ASP A 117 -17.65 -0.43 5.56
CA ASP A 117 -18.75 -1.36 5.81
C ASP A 117 -18.74 -1.84 7.26
N GLU A 118 -19.78 -1.48 8.02
CA GLU A 118 -19.94 -1.85 9.43
C GLU A 118 -20.01 -3.37 9.67
N THR A 119 -20.44 -4.15 8.67
CA THR A 119 -20.51 -5.61 8.76
C THR A 119 -19.12 -6.24 8.67
N PHE A 120 -18.22 -5.65 7.88
CA PHE A 120 -16.84 -6.09 7.76
C PHE A 120 -16.02 -5.66 8.98
N VAL A 121 -16.07 -4.38 9.35
CA VAL A 121 -15.30 -3.87 10.51
C VAL A 121 -15.94 -4.17 11.86
N LYS A 122 -17.13 -4.81 11.85
CA LYS A 122 -17.93 -5.23 13.01
C LYS A 122 -18.30 -4.10 13.97
N SER A 123 -18.28 -2.86 13.51
CA SER A 123 -18.57 -1.69 14.34
C SER A 123 -18.89 -0.47 13.48
N LYS A 124 -20.11 0.04 13.64
CA LYS A 124 -20.55 1.28 13.00
C LYS A 124 -19.60 2.45 13.28
N LYS A 125 -19.18 2.61 14.54
CA LYS A 125 -18.23 3.66 14.94
C LYS A 125 -16.92 3.59 14.16
N ILE A 126 -16.40 2.39 13.93
CA ILE A 126 -15.15 2.20 13.17
C ILE A 126 -15.37 2.49 11.68
N ALA A 127 -16.49 2.04 11.11
CA ALA A 127 -16.84 2.33 9.73
C ALA A 127 -17.00 3.84 9.47
N ASP A 128 -17.67 4.54 10.39
CA ASP A 128 -17.84 6.01 10.34
C ASP A 128 -16.51 6.75 10.49
N GLU A 129 -15.58 6.22 11.30
CA GLU A 129 -14.22 6.73 11.43
C GLU A 129 -13.44 6.61 10.12
N PHE A 130 -13.47 5.44 9.47
CA PHE A 130 -12.87 5.25 8.15
C PHE A 130 -13.53 6.14 7.08
N ASN A 131 -14.85 6.25 7.08
CA ASN A 131 -15.58 7.14 6.16
C ASN A 131 -15.09 8.58 6.28
N ARG A 132 -14.94 9.11 7.51
CA ARG A 132 -14.39 10.46 7.70
C ARG A 132 -12.94 10.56 7.25
N SER A 133 -12.13 9.54 7.55
CA SER A 133 -10.72 9.49 7.13
C SER A 133 -10.53 9.47 5.62
N PHE A 134 -11.34 8.72 4.87
CA PHE A 134 -11.27 8.66 3.41
C PHE A 134 -11.66 9.99 2.71
N LYS A 135 -12.37 10.89 3.41
CA LYS A 135 -12.67 12.26 2.94
C LYS A 135 -11.53 13.24 3.15
N ASN A 136 -10.53 12.90 3.96
CA ASN A 136 -9.33 13.70 4.12
C ASN A 136 -8.29 13.28 3.06
N GLU A 137 -7.94 14.20 2.16
CA GLU A 137 -7.03 13.91 1.04
C GLU A 137 -5.65 13.41 1.50
N GLN A 138 -5.08 14.04 2.53
CA GLN A 138 -3.78 13.63 3.06
C GLN A 138 -3.84 12.20 3.61
N TRP A 139 -4.87 11.91 4.43
CA TRP A 139 -5.09 10.57 4.97
C TRP A 139 -5.36 9.54 3.87
N TYR A 140 -6.14 9.89 2.85
CA TYR A 140 -6.42 9.05 1.69
C TYR A 140 -5.13 8.60 1.01
N TRP A 141 -4.25 9.53 0.64
CA TRP A 141 -2.98 9.20 -0.01
C TRP A 141 -2.05 8.40 0.91
N GLN A 142 -2.08 8.68 2.23
CA GLN A 142 -1.38 7.86 3.21
C GLN A 142 -1.92 6.42 3.24
N ALA A 143 -3.23 6.23 3.19
CA ALA A 143 -3.87 4.92 3.15
C ALA A 143 -3.53 4.15 1.86
N VAL A 144 -3.57 4.83 0.70
CA VAL A 144 -3.18 4.27 -0.60
C VAL A 144 -1.75 3.71 -0.54
N ALA A 145 -0.81 4.49 -0.02
CA ALA A 145 0.57 4.05 0.09
C ALA A 145 0.76 2.90 1.10
N VAL A 146 0.01 2.87 2.22
CA VAL A 146 0.01 1.72 3.14
C VAL A 146 -0.54 0.45 2.47
N LEU A 147 -1.61 0.57 1.69
CA LEU A 147 -2.19 -0.53 0.90
C LEU A 147 -1.18 -1.04 -0.13
N GLY A 148 -0.55 -0.12 -0.89
CA GLY A 148 0.49 -0.44 -1.87
C GLY A 148 1.70 -1.12 -1.23
N ALA A 149 2.16 -0.62 -0.08
CA ALA A 149 3.25 -1.23 0.67
C ALA A 149 2.96 -2.68 1.07
N LYS A 150 1.75 -2.94 1.59
CA LYS A 150 1.33 -4.28 2.01
C LYS A 150 1.25 -5.26 0.85
N LEU A 151 0.83 -4.76 -0.31
CA LEU A 151 0.75 -5.54 -1.52
C LEU A 151 2.13 -5.85 -2.12
N LEU A 152 3.03 -4.86 -2.15
CA LEU A 152 4.42 -5.06 -2.54
C LEU A 152 5.15 -6.03 -1.59
N GLU A 153 4.90 -5.96 -0.28
CA GLU A 153 5.43 -6.92 0.70
C GLU A 153 4.95 -8.34 0.39
N TYR A 154 3.66 -8.52 0.10
CA TYR A 154 3.08 -9.81 -0.29
C TYR A 154 3.74 -10.37 -1.55
N LEU A 155 3.88 -9.55 -2.61
CA LEU A 155 4.56 -9.96 -3.84
C LEU A 155 6.03 -10.29 -3.60
N TYR A 156 6.73 -9.51 -2.76
CA TYR A 156 8.12 -9.75 -2.40
C TYR A 156 8.28 -11.10 -1.71
N ASP A 157 7.42 -11.41 -0.72
CA ASP A 157 7.48 -12.67 0.03
C ASP A 157 7.13 -13.90 -0.84
N LYS A 158 6.47 -13.67 -1.99
CA LYS A 158 6.21 -14.69 -3.02
C LYS A 158 7.25 -14.74 -4.13
N ASN A 159 8.31 -13.93 -4.06
CA ASN A 159 9.30 -13.73 -5.13
C ASN A 159 8.65 -13.39 -6.48
N ALA A 160 7.61 -12.56 -6.44
CA ALA A 160 6.72 -12.29 -7.57
C ALA A 160 6.75 -10.82 -8.04
N LEU A 161 7.58 -9.97 -7.43
CA LEU A 161 7.81 -8.61 -7.92
C LEU A 161 8.52 -8.64 -9.27
N GLN A 162 8.00 -7.86 -10.22
CA GLN A 162 8.52 -7.78 -11.57
C GLN A 162 9.72 -6.85 -11.67
N THR A 163 9.73 -5.78 -10.87
CA THR A 163 10.71 -4.70 -10.97
C THR A 163 11.81 -4.79 -9.92
N ASP A 164 13.05 -4.54 -10.33
CA ASP A 164 14.18 -4.47 -9.40
C ASP A 164 14.11 -3.22 -8.51
N ILE A 165 13.46 -2.17 -9.02
CA ILE A 165 13.14 -0.95 -8.27
C ILE A 165 12.27 -1.30 -7.06
N ALA A 166 11.10 -1.92 -7.26
CA ALA A 166 10.21 -2.26 -6.14
C ALA A 166 10.84 -3.27 -5.18
N LYS A 167 11.60 -4.27 -5.68
CA LYS A 167 12.35 -5.21 -4.83
C LYS A 167 13.31 -4.49 -3.91
N THR A 168 14.05 -3.52 -4.44
CA THR A 168 15.03 -2.74 -3.67
C THR A 168 14.35 -1.91 -2.60
N TYR A 169 13.25 -1.23 -2.94
CA TYR A 169 12.44 -0.47 -1.98
C TYR A 169 11.91 -1.33 -0.83
N VAL A 170 11.23 -2.42 -1.16
CA VAL A 170 10.65 -3.32 -0.14
C VAL A 170 11.75 -3.89 0.75
N ARG A 171 12.90 -4.27 0.17
CA ARG A 171 14.05 -4.77 0.93
C ARG A 171 14.59 -3.72 1.90
N GLN A 172 14.86 -2.50 1.43
CA GLN A 172 15.38 -1.41 2.27
C GLN A 172 14.42 -1.11 3.43
N ILE A 173 13.11 -1.10 3.15
CA ILE A 173 12.12 -0.78 4.16
C ILE A 173 11.94 -1.92 5.18
N LYS A 174 11.97 -3.18 4.73
CA LYS A 174 11.98 -4.34 5.65
C LYS A 174 13.21 -4.27 6.58
N LEU A 175 14.38 -3.91 6.06
CA LEU A 175 15.60 -3.72 6.86
C LEU A 175 15.46 -2.57 7.86
N LEU A 176 14.96 -1.40 7.45
CA LEU A 176 14.69 -0.26 8.33
C LEU A 176 13.79 -0.67 9.50
N ARG A 177 12.67 -1.33 9.21
CA ARG A 177 11.73 -1.77 10.25
C ARG A 177 12.36 -2.78 11.22
N GLN A 178 13.19 -3.69 10.72
CA GLN A 178 13.92 -4.63 11.56
C GLN A 178 14.91 -3.92 12.48
N LEU A 179 15.62 -2.92 11.96
CA LEU A 179 16.60 -2.14 12.70
C LEU A 179 15.92 -1.29 13.79
N LEU A 180 14.87 -0.54 13.45
CA LEU A 180 14.05 0.22 14.40
C LEU A 180 13.45 -0.68 15.49
N LYS A 181 12.94 -1.86 15.13
CA LYS A 181 12.40 -2.82 16.12
C LYS A 181 13.49 -3.34 17.05
N SER A 182 14.69 -3.56 16.54
CA SER A 182 15.81 -4.07 17.33
C SER A 182 16.30 -3.02 18.32
N ILE A 183 16.39 -1.77 17.87
CA ILE A 183 16.72 -0.63 18.73
C ILE A 183 15.63 -0.41 19.78
N GLY A 184 14.35 -0.41 19.41
CA GLY A 184 13.26 -0.27 20.37
C GLY A 184 13.26 -1.35 21.46
N ARG A 185 13.69 -2.58 21.15
CA ARG A 185 13.88 -3.64 22.17
C ARG A 185 15.07 -3.35 23.08
N ILE A 186 16.19 -2.89 22.53
CA ILE A 186 17.38 -2.51 23.31
C ILE A 186 17.01 -1.35 24.24
N THR A 187 16.37 -0.31 23.71
CA THR A 187 15.78 0.81 24.44
C THR A 187 14.94 0.35 25.63
N GLY A 188 13.93 -0.50 25.38
CA GLY A 188 13.04 -0.94 26.45
C GLY A 188 13.78 -1.68 27.58
N ARG A 189 14.81 -2.45 27.23
CA ARG A 189 15.66 -3.15 28.21
C ARG A 189 16.57 -2.18 28.97
N VAL A 190 17.24 -1.27 28.28
CA VAL A 190 18.15 -0.29 28.89
C VAL A 190 17.38 0.65 29.80
N ALA A 191 16.26 1.21 29.35
CA ALA A 191 15.42 2.11 30.15
C ALA A 191 14.89 1.41 31.41
N LYS A 192 14.45 0.15 31.31
CA LYS A 192 14.01 -0.64 32.46
C LYS A 192 15.15 -0.88 33.46
N ASN A 193 16.30 -1.34 32.98
CA ASN A 193 17.47 -1.62 33.83
C ASN A 193 18.05 -0.33 34.46
N TYR A 194 18.03 0.79 33.75
CA TYR A 194 18.50 2.08 34.29
C TYR A 194 17.53 2.66 35.33
N ALA A 195 16.22 2.59 35.07
CA ALA A 195 15.20 3.02 36.03
C ALA A 195 15.27 2.23 37.35
N GLU A 196 15.50 0.91 37.25
CA GLU A 196 15.66 0.02 38.41
C GLU A 196 16.93 0.32 39.24
N ASN A 197 18.00 0.84 38.63
CA ASN A 197 19.29 1.03 39.30
C ASN A 197 19.63 2.48 39.68
N TYR A 198 19.07 3.49 39.00
CA TYR A 198 19.55 4.89 39.09
C TYR A 198 18.46 5.98 39.17
N GLY A 199 17.18 5.62 39.26
CA GLY A 199 16.06 6.57 39.43
C GLY A 199 15.52 7.20 38.12
N TYR A 200 14.37 7.89 38.22
CA TYR A 200 13.56 8.34 37.06
C TYR A 200 14.17 9.52 36.26
N ASP A 201 14.90 10.46 36.87
CA ASP A 201 15.42 11.65 36.16
C ASP A 201 16.44 11.32 35.05
N ASN A 202 17.14 10.18 35.15
CA ASN A 202 18.05 9.70 34.12
C ASN A 202 17.35 8.98 32.95
N THR A 203 16.04 8.72 33.04
CA THR A 203 15.28 8.09 31.94
C THR A 203 14.97 9.06 30.80
N GLU A 204 14.84 10.37 31.06
CA GLU A 204 14.62 11.36 30.00
C GLU A 204 15.85 11.54 29.12
N ALA A 205 17.06 11.57 29.69
CA ALA A 205 18.31 11.61 28.91
C ALA A 205 18.47 10.38 28.00
N VAL A 206 18.04 9.19 28.47
CA VAL A 206 18.01 7.97 27.67
C VAL A 206 16.97 8.07 26.55
N LYS A 207 15.77 8.58 26.83
CA LYS A 207 14.73 8.80 25.80
C LYS A 207 15.19 9.79 24.73
N GLU A 208 15.85 10.88 25.11
CA GLU A 208 16.36 11.89 24.19
C GLU A 208 17.46 11.34 23.30
N ALA A 209 18.47 10.65 23.86
CA ALA A 209 19.52 10.01 23.06
C ALA A 209 18.94 9.00 22.05
N LEU A 210 17.88 8.30 22.44
CA LEU A 210 17.19 7.34 21.57
C LEU A 210 16.33 7.99 20.50
N PHE A 211 15.69 9.11 20.82
CA PHE A 211 14.99 9.93 19.84
C PHE A 211 15.97 10.38 18.75
N VAL A 212 17.15 10.88 19.14
CA VAL A 212 18.23 11.27 18.21
C VAL A 212 18.71 10.09 17.36
N ILE A 213 18.90 8.90 17.96
CA ILE A 213 19.28 7.68 17.22
C ILE A 213 18.21 7.31 16.18
N ASN A 214 16.93 7.29 16.57
CA ASN A 214 15.83 6.97 15.66
C ASN A 214 15.78 7.97 14.49
N GLN A 215 15.88 9.26 14.77
CA GLN A 215 15.93 10.30 13.73
C GLN A 215 17.13 10.12 12.79
N SER A 216 18.33 9.84 13.34
CA SER A 216 19.55 9.64 12.54
C SER A 216 19.43 8.45 11.59
N ILE A 217 18.80 7.37 12.05
CA ILE A 217 18.55 6.18 11.24
C ILE A 217 17.55 6.49 10.14
N GLU A 218 16.42 7.09 10.49
CA GLU A 218 15.39 7.47 9.55
C GLU A 218 15.95 8.39 8.45
N GLU A 219 16.78 9.37 8.84
CA GLU A 219 17.46 10.25 7.90
C GLU A 219 18.47 9.52 7.00
N SER A 220 19.26 8.59 7.55
CA SER A 220 20.19 7.77 6.75
C SER A 220 19.45 6.93 5.71
N PHE A 221 18.34 6.30 6.09
CA PHE A 221 17.50 5.55 5.16
C PHE A 221 16.87 6.46 4.10
N ARG A 222 16.44 7.67 4.46
CA ARG A 222 15.95 8.68 3.51
C ARG A 222 17.01 9.02 2.46
N GLN A 223 18.25 9.24 2.89
CA GLN A 223 19.36 9.52 1.98
C GLN A 223 19.66 8.34 1.06
N GLN A 224 19.64 7.10 1.59
CA GLN A 224 19.82 5.89 0.78
C GLN A 224 18.72 5.71 -0.27
N LEU A 225 17.45 5.95 0.10
CA LEU A 225 16.32 5.90 -0.83
C LEU A 225 16.45 6.97 -1.92
N ALA A 226 16.82 8.21 -1.54
CA ALA A 226 17.02 9.30 -2.49
C ALA A 226 18.15 9.01 -3.50
N LEU A 227 19.28 8.43 -3.04
CA LEU A 227 20.36 7.98 -3.91
C LEU A 227 19.92 6.84 -4.83
N SER A 228 19.17 5.88 -4.29
CA SER A 228 18.59 4.78 -5.08
C SER A 228 17.69 5.33 -6.20
N TYR A 229 16.95 6.40 -5.93
CA TYR A 229 16.11 7.07 -6.94
C TYR A 229 16.90 7.60 -8.13
N GLN A 230 18.09 8.17 -7.88
CA GLN A 230 18.94 8.65 -8.96
C GLN A 230 19.39 7.52 -9.87
N ILE A 231 19.69 6.35 -9.29
CA ILE A 231 20.03 5.14 -10.04
C ILE A 231 18.82 4.62 -10.81
N PHE A 232 17.63 4.61 -10.20
CA PHE A 232 16.40 4.11 -10.83
C PHE A 232 15.99 4.93 -12.05
N LYS A 233 16.23 6.25 -12.06
CA LYS A 233 15.88 7.11 -13.20
C LYS A 233 16.51 6.68 -14.53
N SER A 234 17.66 6.00 -14.51
CA SER A 234 18.32 5.51 -15.72
C SER A 234 17.81 4.14 -16.18
N GLN A 235 16.98 3.46 -15.39
CA GLN A 235 16.48 2.12 -15.70
C GLN A 235 15.25 2.18 -16.61
N LYS A 236 15.15 1.20 -17.53
CA LYS A 236 14.04 1.08 -18.48
C LYS A 236 12.67 0.98 -17.80
N GLU A 237 12.59 0.28 -16.68
CA GLU A 237 11.35 0.12 -15.90
C GLU A 237 10.82 1.47 -15.41
N TYR A 238 11.71 2.37 -15.00
CA TYR A 238 11.34 3.72 -14.56
C TYR A 238 10.82 4.57 -15.72
N GLN A 239 11.29 4.36 -16.95
CA GLN A 239 10.74 5.03 -18.13
C GLN A 239 9.28 4.61 -18.38
N TYR A 240 8.95 3.32 -18.25
CA TYR A 240 7.56 2.86 -18.31
C TYR A 240 6.71 3.53 -17.23
N TYR A 241 7.22 3.61 -16.01
CA TYR A 241 6.53 4.33 -14.95
C TYR A 241 6.25 5.80 -15.31
N GLN A 242 7.24 6.55 -15.82
CA GLN A 242 7.03 7.94 -16.23
C GLN A 242 5.95 8.10 -17.30
N LEU A 243 5.86 7.16 -18.25
CA LEU A 243 4.83 7.19 -19.30
C LEU A 243 3.41 7.05 -18.75
N TYR A 244 3.21 6.25 -17.69
CA TYR A 244 1.89 5.94 -17.16
C TYR A 244 1.54 6.67 -15.86
N LYS A 245 2.51 7.36 -15.24
CA LYS A 245 2.38 7.98 -13.91
C LYS A 245 1.12 8.83 -13.77
N GLU A 246 0.90 9.77 -14.68
CA GLU A 246 -0.26 10.66 -14.61
C GLU A 246 -1.59 9.92 -14.72
N SER A 247 -1.65 8.88 -15.56
CA SER A 247 -2.85 8.05 -15.70
C SER A 247 -3.12 7.29 -14.39
N ILE A 248 -2.08 6.70 -13.81
CA ILE A 248 -2.19 5.98 -12.53
C ILE A 248 -2.65 6.92 -11.42
N GLU A 249 -2.05 8.11 -11.31
CA GLU A 249 -2.43 9.12 -10.32
C GLU A 249 -3.89 9.58 -10.50
N LYS A 250 -4.34 9.78 -11.75
CA LYS A 250 -5.74 10.13 -12.05
C LYS A 250 -6.70 9.00 -11.68
N ASP A 251 -6.38 7.76 -12.03
CA ASP A 251 -7.21 6.59 -11.73
C ASP A 251 -7.39 6.42 -10.21
N ILE A 252 -6.31 6.58 -9.44
CA ILE A 252 -6.37 6.51 -7.98
C ILE A 252 -7.09 7.73 -7.39
N ALA A 253 -6.87 8.94 -7.92
CA ALA A 253 -7.56 10.14 -7.44
C ALA A 253 -9.07 10.12 -7.73
N GLN A 254 -9.51 9.37 -8.74
CA GLN A 254 -10.93 9.25 -9.07
C GLN A 254 -11.73 8.57 -7.95
N ILE A 255 -11.16 7.55 -7.29
CA ILE A 255 -11.76 6.83 -6.15
C ILE A 255 -12.02 7.78 -4.96
N TYR A 256 -11.16 8.78 -4.79
CA TYR A 256 -11.37 9.84 -3.80
C TYR A 256 -12.51 10.79 -4.21
N LYS A 257 -12.57 11.17 -5.49
CA LYS A 257 -13.56 12.13 -6.02
C LYS A 257 -14.98 11.59 -6.12
N GLU A 258 -15.16 10.29 -6.37
CA GLU A 258 -16.48 9.65 -6.45
C GLU A 258 -17.34 9.94 -5.21
N GLU A 259 -16.72 10.05 -4.03
CA GLU A 259 -17.40 10.37 -2.78
C GLU A 259 -17.81 11.86 -2.67
N ILE A 260 -17.02 12.78 -3.23
CA ILE A 260 -17.36 14.22 -3.25
C ILE A 260 -18.61 14.47 -4.12
N LEU A 261 -18.80 13.66 -5.16
CA LEU A 261 -19.97 13.75 -6.04
C LEU A 261 -21.21 13.10 -5.42
N GLU A 262 -21.09 11.98 -4.72
CA GLU A 262 -22.20 11.38 -3.97
C GLU A 262 -22.68 12.28 -2.82
N ILE A 263 -21.78 13.04 -2.17
CA ILE A 263 -22.12 14.03 -1.13
C ILE A 263 -22.79 15.29 -1.71
N LYS A 264 -22.67 15.56 -3.02
CA LYS A 264 -23.39 16.65 -3.70
C LYS A 264 -24.78 16.26 -4.21
N GLN A 265 -25.17 14.98 -4.12
CA GLN A 265 -26.53 14.51 -4.45
C GLN A 265 -27.40 14.02 -3.26
N PRO A 266 -27.36 14.57 -2.03
CA PRO A 266 -28.35 14.24 -1.03
C PRO A 266 -29.55 15.17 -1.21
N LEU A 267 -30.62 14.67 -1.84
CA LEU A 267 -32.05 15.10 -1.77
C LEU A 267 -32.79 15.00 -3.13
N GLN A 268 -32.87 13.81 -3.74
CA GLN A 268 -33.97 13.51 -4.71
C GLN A 268 -34.52 12.09 -4.62
N ARG A 269 -34.31 11.37 -3.51
CA ARG A 269 -34.88 10.03 -3.31
C ARG A 269 -35.73 9.92 -2.05
N THR A 270 -36.69 10.84 -1.89
CA THR A 270 -37.84 10.65 -0.99
C THR A 270 -38.98 11.59 -1.42
N ALA A 271 -39.67 11.23 -2.51
CA ALA A 271 -41.05 11.64 -2.78
C ALA A 271 -41.55 10.92 -4.04
N LEU A 272 -41.91 9.64 -3.90
CA LEU A 272 -42.83 8.92 -4.83
C LEU A 272 -43.14 7.53 -4.27
N LYS A 273 -43.63 7.48 -3.02
CA LYS A 273 -44.43 6.34 -2.50
C LYS A 273 -45.44 6.86 -1.49
N SER A 274 -46.46 7.55 -2.00
CA SER A 274 -47.76 7.67 -1.34
C SER A 274 -48.81 7.62 -2.46
N GLY A 275 -49.14 6.40 -2.84
CA GLY A 275 -50.11 6.06 -3.86
C GLY A 275 -50.36 4.57 -3.75
N PHE A 276 -51.59 4.24 -3.37
CA PHE A 276 -52.13 2.95 -2.93
C PHE A 276 -51.94 2.64 -1.44
#